data_AF-A0A9D4E8Y2-F1
#
_entry.id   AF-A0A9D4E8Y2-F1
#
_cell.length_a   1.000
_cell.length_b   1.000
_cell.length_c   1.000
_cell.angle_alpha   90.00
_cell.angle_beta   90.00
_cell.angle_gamma   90.00
#
_symmetry.space_group_name_H-M   'P 1'
#
loop_
_entity.id
_entity.type
_entity.pdbx_description
1 polymer ?
#
loop_
_entity_poly.entity_id
_entity_poly.type
_entity_poly.pdbx_seq_one_letter_code
_entity_poly.pdbx_strand_id
1 'polypeptide(L)'
;MEIPEHFAELSIRMSEALDESGAGKETVLERRRTFLWREQMEKIAMKLQGRNVECFHFGSQSEGTTIPGLQSDIDLLISFNNENIITEWEDWKAGIKNYLMLRDDTTPPQQYLLQAFKDYIPEPETSLVNDTLVRKDSGQVLFSAERHKQFIAYFDRAQGEAIYNGPSVSFVHNWDIVNASYVRKSLPETELWIDRCRGRHWPPVQLIEAARVASCFLVPAGHPDSDYKHEEWRLSPNLIERMLIFSFNITQIKCYIVLKLIKNLYFLILWEIL
;
A
#
# COMPACT_ATOMS: atom_id res chain seq x y z
N MET A 1 -16.49 -0.65 37.15
CA MET A 1 -15.40 0.33 37.30
C MET A 1 -15.95 1.64 36.79
N GLU A 2 -16.25 2.57 37.68
CA GLU A 2 -16.77 3.89 37.28
C GLU A 2 -15.65 4.70 36.68
N ILE A 3 -15.91 5.32 35.52
CA ILE A 3 -14.99 6.25 34.89
C ILE A 3 -15.10 7.56 35.68
N PRO A 4 -13.99 8.09 36.25
CA PRO A 4 -14.05 9.35 36.98
C PRO A 4 -14.64 10.49 36.13
N GLU A 5 -15.49 11.35 36.72
CA GLU A 5 -16.20 12.42 36.00
C GLU A 5 -15.28 13.31 35.15
N HIS A 6 -14.07 13.59 35.62
CA HIS A 6 -13.09 14.39 34.90
C HIS A 6 -12.65 13.77 33.55
N PHE A 7 -12.66 12.44 33.42
CA PHE A 7 -12.36 11.79 32.14
C PHE A 7 -13.51 11.94 31.14
N ALA A 8 -14.76 11.93 31.62
CA ALA A 8 -15.92 12.14 30.75
C ALA A 8 -15.91 13.56 30.18
N GLU A 9 -15.66 14.57 31.01
CA GLU A 9 -15.54 15.95 30.57
C GLU A 9 -14.38 16.15 29.58
N LEU A 10 -13.20 15.60 29.89
CA LEU A 10 -12.05 15.65 28.99
C LEU A 10 -12.35 15.00 27.64
N SER A 11 -13.03 13.85 27.64
CA SER A 11 -13.41 13.14 26.40
C SER A 11 -14.35 13.97 25.54
N ILE A 12 -15.30 14.70 26.13
CA ILE A 12 -16.23 15.57 25.40
C ILE A 12 -15.46 16.73 24.78
N ARG A 13 -14.67 17.46 25.58
CA ARG A 13 -13.89 18.60 25.08
C ARG A 13 -12.90 18.21 23.98
N MET A 14 -12.25 17.06 24.12
CA MET A 14 -11.35 16.54 23.08
C MET A 14 -12.12 16.17 21.81
N SER A 15 -13.31 15.58 21.94
CA SER A 15 -14.17 15.27 20.81
C SER A 15 -14.61 16.54 20.05
N GLU A 16 -14.98 17.61 20.77
CA GLU A 16 -15.36 18.91 20.21
C GLU A 16 -14.17 19.58 19.50
N ALA A 17 -13.01 19.64 20.15
CA ALA A 17 -11.79 20.20 19.55
C ALA A 17 -11.37 19.46 18.26
N LEU A 18 -11.56 18.13 18.22
CA LEU A 18 -11.33 17.34 17.02
C LEU A 18 -12.33 17.67 15.91
N ASP A 19 -13.60 17.89 16.24
CA ASP A 19 -14.61 18.31 15.26
C ASP A 19 -14.27 19.68 14.65
N GLU A 20 -13.92 20.64 15.49
CA GLU A 20 -13.46 21.98 15.06
C GLU A 20 -12.20 21.91 14.18
N SER A 21 -11.34 20.92 14.43
CA SER A 21 -10.14 20.64 13.62
C SER A 21 -10.41 19.85 12.33
N GLY A 22 -11.68 19.55 12.03
CA GLY A 22 -12.08 18.87 10.80
C GLY A 22 -12.14 17.34 10.89
N ALA A 23 -12.13 16.75 12.09
CA ALA A 23 -12.38 15.33 12.31
C ALA A 23 -13.86 14.98 12.53
N GLY A 24 -14.77 15.91 12.20
CA GLY A 24 -16.20 15.68 12.21
C GLY A 24 -16.65 14.65 11.19
N LYS A 25 -17.72 13.91 11.52
CA LYS A 25 -18.21 12.78 10.70
C LYS A 25 -18.40 13.13 9.23
N GLU A 26 -19.08 14.23 8.94
CA GLU A 26 -19.35 14.64 7.55
C GLU A 26 -18.06 15.02 6.82
N THR A 27 -17.16 15.75 7.47
CA THR A 27 -15.86 16.12 6.91
C THR A 27 -15.01 14.89 6.56
N VAL A 28 -14.96 13.90 7.46
CA VAL A 28 -14.25 12.63 7.21
C VAL A 28 -14.84 11.90 6.01
N LEU A 29 -16.18 11.79 5.94
CA LEU A 29 -16.87 11.10 4.83
C LEU A 29 -16.69 11.83 3.49
N GLU A 30 -16.74 13.16 3.50
CA GLU A 30 -16.50 13.97 2.32
C GLU A 30 -15.07 13.79 1.79
N ARG A 31 -14.05 13.86 2.65
CA ARG A 31 -12.65 13.62 2.25
C ARG A 31 -12.46 12.25 1.62
N ARG A 32 -12.99 11.19 2.25
CA ARG A 32 -12.95 9.82 1.69
C ARG A 32 -13.57 9.77 0.30
N ARG A 33 -14.75 10.37 0.12
CA ARG A 33 -15.43 10.43 -1.19
C ARG A 33 -14.60 11.19 -2.23
N THR A 34 -14.01 12.32 -1.86
CA THR A 34 -13.16 13.12 -2.74
C THR A 34 -11.98 12.32 -3.26
N PHE A 35 -11.32 11.53 -2.41
CA PHE A 35 -10.21 10.67 -2.84
C PHE A 35 -10.65 9.50 -3.72
N LEU A 36 -11.79 8.87 -3.43
CA LEU A 36 -12.35 7.86 -4.33
C LEU A 36 -12.72 8.44 -5.72
N TRP A 37 -13.26 9.66 -5.75
CA TRP A 37 -13.51 10.36 -7.02
C TRP A 37 -12.22 10.69 -7.76
N ARG A 38 -11.20 11.15 -7.03
CA ARG A 38 -9.87 11.43 -7.58
C ARG A 38 -9.25 10.18 -8.22
N GLU A 39 -9.34 9.00 -7.59
CA GLU A 39 -8.88 7.73 -8.19
C GLU A 39 -9.54 7.46 -9.55
N GLN A 40 -10.86 7.65 -9.66
CA GLN A 40 -11.57 7.46 -10.92
C GLN A 40 -11.12 8.45 -11.99
N MET A 41 -10.94 9.72 -11.60
CA MET A 41 -10.47 10.77 -12.52
C MET A 41 -9.03 10.52 -13.00
N GLU A 42 -8.13 10.13 -12.10
CA GLU A 42 -6.74 9.79 -12.44
C GLU A 42 -6.69 8.57 -13.36
N LYS A 43 -7.47 7.53 -13.08
CA LYS A 43 -7.59 6.36 -13.96
C LYS A 43 -8.03 6.74 -15.37
N ILE A 44 -9.05 7.60 -15.50
CA ILE A 44 -9.53 8.09 -16.80
C ILE A 44 -8.42 8.90 -17.49
N ALA A 45 -7.78 9.82 -16.78
CA ALA A 45 -6.71 10.66 -17.33
C ALA A 45 -5.54 9.81 -17.85
N MET A 46 -5.09 8.81 -17.09
CA MET A 46 -4.03 7.90 -17.49
C MET A 46 -4.42 7.09 -18.74
N LYS A 47 -5.67 6.59 -18.79
CA LYS A 47 -6.18 5.88 -19.97
C LYS A 47 -6.20 6.76 -21.22
N LEU A 48 -6.56 8.03 -21.10
CA LEU A 48 -6.52 9.00 -22.21
C LEU A 48 -5.10 9.27 -22.71
N GLN A 49 -4.09 9.12 -21.83
CA GLN A 49 -2.66 9.18 -22.19
C GLN A 49 -2.12 7.87 -22.75
N GLY A 50 -2.98 6.86 -23.00
CA GLY A 50 -2.57 5.54 -23.48
C GLY A 50 -1.91 4.66 -22.42
N ARG A 51 -1.97 5.04 -21.14
CA ARG A 51 -1.43 4.26 -20.02
C ARG A 51 -2.52 3.37 -19.45
N ASN A 52 -2.26 2.07 -19.36
CA ASN A 52 -3.17 1.12 -18.74
C ASN A 52 -2.73 0.86 -17.29
N VAL A 53 -3.20 1.70 -16.38
CA VAL A 53 -2.85 1.64 -14.94
C VAL A 53 -4.10 1.75 -14.07
N GLU A 54 -3.99 1.24 -12.84
CA GLU A 54 -4.90 1.51 -11.74
C GLU A 54 -4.21 2.47 -10.75
N CYS A 55 -4.97 3.39 -10.16
CA CYS A 55 -4.49 4.35 -9.18
C CYS A 55 -5.29 4.20 -7.89
N PHE A 56 -4.60 4.21 -6.75
CA PHE A 56 -5.21 4.09 -5.42
C PHE A 56 -4.57 5.09 -4.47
N HIS A 57 -5.40 5.88 -3.81
CA HIS A 57 -4.97 6.78 -2.74
C HIS A 57 -5.05 6.05 -1.39
N PHE A 58 -3.97 6.21 -0.62
CA PHE A 58 -3.84 5.65 0.73
C PHE A 58 -3.48 6.76 1.73
N GLY A 59 -3.16 6.38 2.96
CA GLY A 59 -2.70 7.31 3.99
C GLY A 59 -3.75 8.26 4.55
N SER A 60 -3.30 9.18 5.41
CA SER A 60 -4.18 9.94 6.31
C SER A 60 -5.20 10.80 5.57
N GLN A 61 -4.83 11.34 4.40
CA GLN A 61 -5.71 12.15 3.57
C GLN A 61 -6.92 11.35 3.08
N SER A 62 -6.69 10.19 2.46
CA SER A 62 -7.76 9.34 1.91
C SER A 62 -8.55 8.62 3.01
N GLU A 63 -7.93 8.32 4.15
CA GLU A 63 -8.60 7.80 5.35
C GLU A 63 -9.55 8.82 6.00
N GLY A 64 -9.38 10.11 5.67
CA GLY A 64 -10.11 11.24 6.25
C GLY A 64 -9.60 11.66 7.63
N THR A 65 -8.37 11.29 8.00
CA THR A 65 -7.81 11.47 9.36
C THR A 65 -6.86 12.67 9.49
N THR A 66 -6.62 13.40 8.39
CA THR A 66 -5.80 14.62 8.40
C THR A 66 -6.49 15.75 9.19
N ILE A 67 -5.75 16.40 10.07
CA ILE A 67 -6.17 17.60 10.80
C ILE A 67 -4.98 18.57 10.91
N PRO A 68 -5.19 19.86 11.22
CA PRO A 68 -4.08 20.75 11.57
C PRO A 68 -3.16 20.13 12.64
N GLY A 69 -1.85 20.18 12.42
CA GLY A 69 -0.85 19.53 13.28
C GLY A 69 -0.49 18.08 12.88
N LEU A 70 -1.29 17.43 12.03
CA LEU A 70 -0.90 16.22 11.30
C LEU A 70 -0.61 16.61 9.85
N GLN A 71 0.63 17.06 9.57
CA GLN A 71 1.11 17.21 8.20
C GLN A 71 1.05 15.83 7.52
N SER A 72 0.31 15.73 6.43
CA SER A 72 0.19 14.50 5.65
C SER A 72 0.46 14.81 4.20
N ASP A 73 1.45 14.13 3.66
CA ASP A 73 1.66 13.87 2.25
C ASP A 73 0.47 13.15 1.61
N ILE A 74 0.52 13.08 0.29
CA ILE A 74 -0.40 12.33 -0.57
C ILE A 74 0.27 11.03 -0.95
N ASP A 75 -0.24 9.92 -0.40
CA ASP A 75 0.18 8.57 -0.75
C ASP A 75 -0.59 8.05 -1.96
N LEU A 76 0.09 7.91 -3.09
CA LEU A 76 -0.46 7.35 -4.31
C LEU A 76 0.20 6.01 -4.64
N LEU A 77 -0.59 4.96 -4.78
CA LEU A 77 -0.14 3.70 -5.35
C LEU A 77 -0.63 3.58 -6.79
N ILE A 78 0.30 3.28 -7.70
CA ILE A 78 0.03 3.03 -9.11
C ILE A 78 0.34 1.56 -9.40
N SER A 79 -0.55 0.89 -10.14
CA SER A 79 -0.32 -0.47 -10.60
C SER A 79 -0.52 -0.60 -12.10
N PHE A 80 0.45 -1.19 -12.79
CA PHE A 80 0.40 -1.38 -14.23
C PHE A 80 -0.38 -2.65 -14.58
N ASN A 81 -1.36 -2.52 -15.49
CA ASN A 81 -2.21 -3.63 -15.91
C ASN A 81 -1.59 -4.52 -16.99
N ASN A 82 -0.32 -4.28 -17.37
CA ASN A 82 0.44 -5.10 -18.30
C ASN A 82 1.33 -6.14 -17.59
N GLU A 83 1.11 -6.35 -16.29
CA GLU A 83 1.78 -7.34 -15.46
C GLU A 83 0.76 -8.31 -14.84
N ASN A 84 1.12 -9.59 -14.84
CA ASN A 84 0.38 -10.67 -14.23
C ASN A 84 1.27 -11.37 -13.20
N ILE A 85 1.03 -11.08 -11.92
CA ILE A 85 1.65 -11.82 -10.82
C ILE A 85 0.90 -13.13 -10.66
N ILE A 86 1.62 -14.24 -10.77
CA ILE A 86 1.09 -15.60 -10.69
C ILE A 86 1.66 -16.31 -9.47
N THR A 87 0.84 -17.12 -8.81
CA THR A 87 1.27 -18.00 -7.71
C THR A 87 1.52 -19.41 -8.22
N GLU A 88 0.86 -19.80 -9.31
CA GLU A 88 0.96 -21.09 -9.97
C GLU A 88 1.10 -20.90 -11.48
N TRP A 89 1.69 -21.87 -12.18
CA TRP A 89 1.98 -21.75 -13.62
C TRP A 89 0.70 -21.73 -14.47
N GLU A 90 -0.40 -22.31 -14.00
CA GLU A 90 -1.70 -22.33 -14.67
C GLU A 90 -2.33 -20.94 -14.81
N ASP A 91 -1.88 -19.96 -14.01
CA ASP A 91 -2.36 -18.59 -14.09
C ASP A 91 -1.66 -17.75 -15.16
N TRP A 92 -0.68 -18.34 -15.84
CA TRP A 92 0.05 -17.68 -16.91
C TRP A 92 -0.89 -17.26 -18.04
N LYS A 93 -0.63 -16.09 -18.63
CA LYS A 93 -1.42 -15.51 -19.71
C LYS A 93 -0.54 -15.09 -20.87
N ALA A 94 -0.92 -15.49 -22.09
CA ALA A 94 -0.22 -15.06 -23.30
C ALA A 94 -0.38 -13.55 -23.54
N GLY A 95 0.67 -12.91 -24.06
CA GLY A 95 0.67 -11.50 -24.48
C GLY A 95 0.76 -10.49 -23.33
N ILE A 96 1.05 -10.93 -22.11
CA ILE A 96 1.30 -10.08 -20.95
C ILE A 96 2.58 -10.53 -20.23
N LYS A 97 3.21 -9.63 -19.47
CA LYS A 97 4.36 -9.99 -18.65
C LYS A 97 3.89 -10.82 -17.47
N ASN A 98 4.42 -12.03 -17.33
CA ASN A 98 4.08 -12.93 -16.22
C ASN A 98 5.26 -13.06 -15.27
N TYR A 99 4.96 -13.00 -13.97
CA TYR A 99 5.95 -13.14 -12.91
C TYR A 99 5.46 -14.12 -11.85
N LEU A 100 6.18 -15.23 -11.70
CA LEU A 100 5.87 -16.24 -10.69
C LEU A 100 6.41 -15.80 -9.33
N MET A 101 5.53 -15.78 -8.34
CA MET A 101 5.89 -15.55 -6.93
C MET A 101 6.67 -16.75 -6.42
N LEU A 102 7.92 -16.50 -6.06
CA LEU A 102 8.77 -17.45 -5.39
C LEU A 102 8.86 -17.10 -3.91
N ARG A 103 8.75 -18.13 -3.09
CA ARG A 103 9.03 -18.08 -1.66
C ARG A 103 9.82 -19.33 -1.30
N ASP A 104 10.95 -19.14 -0.65
CA ASP A 104 11.69 -20.22 -0.02
C ASP A 104 11.79 -20.00 1.49
N ASP A 105 12.34 -20.98 2.20
CA ASP A 105 12.50 -20.93 3.65
C ASP A 105 13.49 -19.84 4.12
N THR A 106 14.28 -19.28 3.21
CA THR A 106 15.26 -18.22 3.49
C THR A 106 14.70 -16.83 3.27
N THR A 107 13.59 -16.72 2.54
CA THR A 107 12.92 -15.46 2.23
C THR A 107 12.26 -14.91 3.50
N PRO A 108 12.54 -13.66 3.89
CA PRO A 108 11.91 -13.06 5.08
C PRO A 108 10.38 -13.06 4.98
N PRO A 109 9.66 -13.07 6.12
CA PRO A 109 8.20 -13.05 6.10
C PRO A 109 7.65 -11.90 5.25
N GLN A 110 6.63 -12.20 4.43
CA GLN A 110 5.97 -11.24 3.52
C GLN A 110 6.86 -10.66 2.41
N GLN A 111 8.06 -11.21 2.21
CA GLN A 111 8.90 -10.91 1.04
C GLN A 111 8.75 -12.00 -0.02
N TYR A 112 8.94 -11.60 -1.27
CA TYR A 112 8.78 -12.46 -2.44
C TYR A 112 9.81 -12.13 -3.49
N LEU A 113 10.36 -13.15 -4.14
CA LEU A 113 11.07 -13.00 -5.41
C LEU A 113 10.10 -13.24 -6.54
N LEU A 114 10.34 -12.60 -7.68
CA LEU A 114 9.45 -12.68 -8.84
C LEU A 114 10.22 -13.23 -10.04
N GLN A 115 10.03 -14.50 -10.38
CA GLN A 115 10.66 -15.11 -11.55
C GLN A 115 9.91 -14.71 -12.82
N ALA A 116 10.62 -14.08 -13.76
CA ALA A 116 10.04 -13.69 -15.04
C ALA A 116 9.80 -14.89 -15.95
N PHE A 117 8.70 -14.83 -16.69
CA PHE A 117 8.34 -15.80 -17.72
C PHE A 117 8.28 -15.12 -19.09
N LYS A 118 8.49 -15.91 -20.14
CA LYS A 118 8.26 -15.46 -21.52
C LYS A 118 6.77 -15.13 -21.70
N ASP A 119 6.46 -14.13 -22.51
CA ASP A 119 5.09 -13.64 -22.74
C ASP A 119 4.33 -14.43 -23.82
N TYR A 120 5.03 -15.28 -24.59
CA TYR A 120 4.45 -16.13 -25.64
C TYR A 120 4.37 -17.63 -25.26
N ILE A 121 5.04 -18.06 -24.19
CA ILE A 121 5.02 -19.45 -23.71
C ILE A 121 5.24 -19.48 -22.19
N PRO A 122 4.61 -20.41 -21.44
CA PRO A 122 4.78 -20.53 -19.99
C PRO A 122 6.13 -21.18 -19.61
N GLU A 123 7.24 -20.57 -20.05
CA GLU A 123 8.59 -20.96 -19.65
C GLU A 123 9.30 -19.80 -18.95
N PRO A 124 10.19 -20.08 -17.98
CA PRO A 124 11.04 -19.07 -17.38
C PRO A 124 11.82 -18.29 -18.42
N GLU A 125 11.93 -16.99 -18.21
CA GLU A 125 12.77 -16.13 -19.02
C GLU A 125 14.24 -16.51 -18.82
N THR A 126 14.97 -16.59 -19.91
CA THR A 126 16.38 -16.94 -19.95
C THR A 126 17.23 -15.83 -20.52
N SER A 127 16.69 -14.63 -20.76
CA SER A 127 17.38 -13.47 -21.33
C SER A 127 16.95 -12.15 -20.65
N LEU A 128 17.80 -11.12 -20.68
CA LEU A 128 17.46 -9.80 -20.11
C LEU A 128 16.71 -8.97 -21.16
N VAL A 129 15.40 -9.15 -21.23
CA VAL A 129 14.56 -8.52 -22.25
C VAL A 129 14.19 -7.05 -21.94
N ASN A 130 14.45 -6.57 -20.72
CA ASN A 130 14.25 -5.17 -20.34
C ASN A 130 15.09 -4.79 -19.11
N ASP A 131 15.16 -3.48 -18.82
CA ASP A 131 15.98 -2.93 -17.75
C ASP A 131 15.52 -3.28 -16.33
N THR A 132 14.29 -3.80 -16.16
CA THR A 132 13.76 -4.17 -14.84
C THR A 132 14.10 -5.61 -14.42
N LEU A 133 14.69 -6.41 -15.32
CA LEU A 133 15.06 -7.79 -15.04
C LEU A 133 16.53 -7.91 -14.61
N VAL A 134 16.81 -8.90 -13.76
CA VAL A 134 18.17 -9.29 -13.34
C VAL A 134 18.37 -10.79 -13.51
N ARG A 135 19.58 -11.20 -13.92
CA ARG A 135 19.95 -12.61 -13.92
C ARG A 135 20.76 -12.90 -12.66
N LYS A 136 20.39 -13.97 -11.95
CA LYS A 136 21.15 -14.50 -10.81
C LYS A 136 22.14 -15.56 -11.29
N ASP A 137 23.16 -15.83 -10.48
CA ASP A 137 24.19 -16.84 -10.79
C ASP A 137 23.62 -18.25 -10.97
N SER A 138 22.47 -18.52 -10.34
CA SER A 138 21.67 -19.74 -10.55
C SER A 138 21.07 -19.87 -11.95
N GLY A 139 21.17 -18.84 -12.79
CA GLY A 139 20.56 -18.76 -14.12
C GLY A 139 19.14 -18.17 -14.13
N GLN A 140 18.49 -18.07 -12.96
CA GLN A 140 17.16 -17.47 -12.81
C GLN A 140 17.14 -16.01 -13.25
N VAL A 141 16.02 -15.58 -13.82
CA VAL A 141 15.78 -14.20 -14.25
C VAL A 141 14.67 -13.62 -13.40
N LEU A 142 15.01 -12.70 -12.51
CA LEU A 142 14.09 -12.10 -11.55
C LEU A 142 13.67 -10.71 -12.00
N PHE A 143 12.44 -10.34 -11.67
CA PHE A 143 11.94 -8.98 -11.78
C PHE A 143 12.39 -8.19 -10.55
N SER A 144 13.30 -7.23 -10.75
CA SER A 144 13.92 -6.49 -9.67
C SER A 144 13.05 -5.34 -9.21
N ALA A 145 12.67 -5.37 -7.93
CA ALA A 145 11.99 -4.28 -7.23
C ALA A 145 12.72 -2.95 -7.37
N GLU A 146 14.03 -2.93 -7.12
CA GLU A 146 14.83 -1.70 -7.19
C GLU A 146 14.91 -1.15 -8.62
N ARG A 147 15.16 -2.01 -9.62
CA ARG A 147 15.19 -1.56 -11.02
C ARG A 147 13.82 -1.10 -11.50
N HIS A 148 12.74 -1.73 -11.06
CA HIS A 148 11.38 -1.27 -11.35
C HIS A 148 11.13 0.13 -10.78
N LYS A 149 11.48 0.36 -9.50
CA LYS A 149 11.35 1.66 -8.84
C LYS A 149 12.14 2.75 -9.58
N GLN A 150 13.37 2.46 -10.00
CA GLN A 150 14.21 3.38 -10.77
C GLN A 150 13.69 3.63 -12.19
N PHE A 151 13.19 2.59 -12.87
CA PHE A 151 12.60 2.71 -14.20
C PHE A 151 11.41 3.67 -14.17
N ILE A 152 10.50 3.54 -13.20
CA ILE A 152 9.38 4.48 -13.10
C ILE A 152 9.86 5.89 -12.74
N ALA A 153 10.83 5.99 -11.82
CA ALA A 153 11.44 7.28 -11.50
C ALA A 153 11.99 7.99 -12.75
N TYR A 154 12.59 7.24 -13.68
CA TYR A 154 13.05 7.76 -14.97
C TYR A 154 11.90 8.23 -15.87
N PHE A 155 10.82 7.44 -15.98
CA PHE A 155 9.66 7.79 -16.81
C PHE A 155 8.94 9.07 -16.36
N ASP A 156 9.05 9.42 -15.06
CA ASP A 156 8.39 10.59 -14.48
C ASP A 156 9.34 11.78 -14.21
N ARG A 157 10.57 11.72 -14.73
CA ARG A 157 11.61 12.78 -14.61
C ARG A 157 11.21 14.17 -15.12
N ALA A 158 10.07 14.30 -15.79
CA ALA A 158 9.51 15.60 -16.14
C ALA A 158 9.24 16.48 -14.90
N GLN A 159 9.24 15.91 -13.69
CA GLN A 159 8.84 16.58 -12.45
C GLN A 159 10.00 17.03 -11.52
N GLY A 160 11.26 16.66 -11.80
CA GLY A 160 12.42 17.06 -10.97
C GLY A 160 13.34 15.90 -10.54
N GLU A 161 14.15 16.13 -9.51
CA GLU A 161 15.01 15.10 -8.90
C GLU A 161 14.17 14.15 -8.04
N ALA A 162 14.35 12.84 -8.24
CA ALA A 162 13.60 11.82 -7.52
C ALA A 162 14.19 11.59 -6.12
N ILE A 163 13.34 11.67 -5.10
CA ILE A 163 13.66 11.33 -3.71
C ILE A 163 13.09 9.93 -3.44
N TYR A 164 13.89 9.04 -2.85
CA TYR A 164 13.48 7.66 -2.58
C TYR A 164 13.27 7.44 -1.08
N ASN A 165 12.07 6.99 -0.69
CA ASN A 165 11.72 6.71 0.70
C ASN A 165 11.11 5.30 0.83
N GLY A 166 11.94 4.30 1.13
CA GLY A 166 11.49 2.91 1.16
C GLY A 166 10.91 2.48 -0.21
N PRO A 167 9.62 2.07 -0.30
CA PRO A 167 8.98 1.73 -1.56
C PRO A 167 8.55 2.93 -2.41
N SER A 168 8.50 4.15 -1.85
CA SER A 168 7.99 5.33 -2.55
C SER A 168 9.09 6.10 -3.28
N VAL A 169 8.65 6.81 -4.32
CA VAL A 169 9.40 7.84 -5.04
C VAL A 169 8.61 9.12 -4.97
N SER A 170 9.28 10.22 -4.65
CA SER A 170 8.70 11.55 -4.51
C SER A 170 9.43 12.51 -5.45
N PHE A 171 8.68 13.32 -6.23
CA PHE A 171 9.25 14.33 -7.14
C PHE A 171 8.89 15.77 -6.74
N VAL A 172 7.78 15.92 -6.03
CA VAL A 172 7.29 17.19 -5.49
C VAL A 172 7.09 16.99 -4.01
N HIS A 173 7.48 17.98 -3.20
CA HIS A 173 7.24 17.97 -1.76
C HIS A 173 5.73 17.73 -1.53
N ASN A 174 5.39 16.67 -0.79
CA ASN A 174 4.04 16.17 -0.44
C ASN A 174 3.43 15.06 -1.32
N TRP A 175 4.16 14.43 -2.24
CA TRP A 175 3.66 13.26 -2.97
C TRP A 175 4.60 12.07 -2.81
N ASP A 176 4.05 10.97 -2.28
CA ASP A 176 4.74 9.71 -2.16
C ASP A 176 4.09 8.69 -3.10
N ILE A 177 4.80 8.36 -4.19
CA ILE A 177 4.29 7.50 -5.25
C ILE A 177 4.92 6.12 -5.13
N VAL A 178 4.09 5.09 -4.96
CA VAL A 178 4.52 3.69 -4.94
C VAL A 178 4.06 3.00 -6.22
N ASN A 179 4.99 2.43 -6.98
CA ASN A 179 4.66 1.59 -8.12
C ASN A 179 4.63 0.14 -7.67
N ALA A 180 3.46 -0.49 -7.76
CA ALA A 180 3.23 -1.80 -7.19
C ALA A 180 2.62 -2.76 -8.22
N SER A 181 2.95 -4.03 -8.11
CA SER A 181 2.33 -5.07 -8.95
C SER A 181 1.11 -5.65 -8.26
N TYR A 182 0.03 -5.83 -9.03
CA TYR A 182 -1.26 -6.27 -8.50
C TYR A 182 -1.32 -7.79 -8.34
N VAL A 183 -1.62 -8.27 -7.13
CA VAL A 183 -1.85 -9.69 -6.83
C VAL A 183 -3.35 -9.94 -6.77
N ARG A 184 -3.86 -10.66 -7.76
CA ARG A 184 -5.31 -10.89 -7.96
C ARG A 184 -5.85 -12.14 -7.25
N LYS A 185 -4.98 -12.89 -6.59
CA LYS A 185 -5.33 -14.07 -5.79
C LYS A 185 -5.08 -13.79 -4.31
N SER A 186 -5.87 -14.42 -3.45
CA SER A 186 -5.60 -14.44 -2.01
C SER A 186 -4.31 -15.21 -1.75
N LEU A 187 -3.52 -14.71 -0.79
CA LEU A 187 -2.27 -15.34 -0.36
C LEU A 187 -2.48 -16.01 1.01
N PRO A 188 -1.65 -17.00 1.37
CA PRO A 188 -1.74 -17.64 2.68
C PRO A 188 -1.73 -16.65 3.86
N GLU A 189 -0.96 -15.56 3.76
CA GLU A 189 -0.90 -14.51 4.78
C GLU A 189 -2.25 -13.80 4.98
N THR A 190 -2.98 -13.54 3.89
CA THR A 190 -4.30 -12.92 3.98
C THR A 190 -5.33 -13.89 4.54
N GLU A 191 -5.26 -15.18 4.18
CA GLU A 191 -6.11 -16.23 4.72
C GLU A 191 -5.96 -16.39 6.24
N LEU A 192 -4.74 -16.36 6.78
CA LEU A 192 -4.50 -16.40 8.22
C LEU A 192 -5.18 -15.23 8.96
N TRP A 193 -5.16 -14.03 8.38
CA TRP A 193 -5.87 -12.89 8.95
C TRP A 193 -7.39 -13.08 8.87
N ILE A 194 -7.90 -13.66 7.79
CA ILE A 194 -9.33 -13.90 7.58
C ILE A 194 -9.86 -14.88 8.63
N ASP A 195 -9.15 -15.98 8.89
CA ASP A 195 -9.62 -17.08 9.73
C ASP A 195 -9.40 -16.87 11.24
N ARG A 196 -8.70 -15.79 11.64
CA ARG A 196 -8.43 -15.52 13.06
C ARG A 196 -9.72 -15.46 13.90
N CYS A 197 -9.70 -16.08 15.08
CA CYS A 197 -10.78 -15.99 16.05
C CYS A 197 -10.91 -14.56 16.58
N ARG A 198 -12.13 -14.01 16.58
CA ARG A 198 -12.41 -12.61 16.96
C ARG A 198 -13.42 -12.56 18.10
N GLY A 199 -12.97 -12.17 19.29
CA GLY A 199 -13.83 -12.12 20.48
C GLY A 199 -14.92 -11.04 20.46
N ARG A 200 -14.75 -9.96 19.68
CA ARG A 200 -15.67 -8.81 19.63
C ARG A 200 -16.47 -8.69 18.33
N HIS A 201 -16.52 -9.73 17.49
CA HIS A 201 -17.24 -9.75 16.20
C HIS A 201 -16.94 -8.54 15.28
N TRP A 202 -15.77 -7.93 15.44
CA TRP A 202 -15.26 -6.88 14.56
C TRP A 202 -14.01 -7.37 13.83
N PRO A 203 -13.89 -7.15 12.51
CA PRO A 203 -14.87 -6.49 11.66
C PRO A 203 -16.12 -7.36 11.37
N PRO A 204 -17.22 -6.76 10.87
CA PRO A 204 -18.40 -7.51 10.44
C PRO A 204 -18.04 -8.60 9.42
N VAL A 205 -18.77 -9.71 9.44
CA VAL A 205 -18.54 -10.86 8.53
C VAL A 205 -18.54 -10.42 7.07
N GLN A 206 -19.43 -9.51 6.68
CA GLN A 206 -19.48 -8.97 5.31
C GLN A 206 -18.17 -8.30 4.89
N LEU A 207 -17.48 -7.63 5.83
CA LEU A 207 -16.19 -7.01 5.55
C LEU A 207 -15.07 -8.05 5.45
N ILE A 208 -15.16 -9.13 6.23
CA ILE A 208 -14.23 -10.26 6.16
C ILE A 208 -14.34 -10.95 4.79
N GLU A 209 -15.56 -11.23 4.33
CA GLU A 209 -15.80 -11.81 3.00
C GLU A 209 -15.35 -10.87 1.88
N ALA A 210 -15.58 -9.56 2.03
CA ALA A 210 -15.07 -8.58 1.07
C ALA A 210 -13.54 -8.54 1.06
N ALA A 211 -12.88 -8.68 2.22
CA ALA A 211 -11.42 -8.74 2.32
C ALA A 211 -10.83 -10.03 1.72
N ARG A 212 -11.57 -11.15 1.77
CA ARG A 212 -11.18 -12.43 1.16
C ARG A 212 -11.00 -12.34 -0.36
N VAL A 213 -11.84 -11.53 -1.01
CA VAL A 213 -11.76 -11.30 -2.46
C VAL A 213 -11.01 -10.02 -2.81
N ALA A 214 -10.53 -9.27 -1.82
CA ALA A 214 -9.75 -8.06 -2.05
C ALA A 214 -8.34 -8.43 -2.50
N SER A 215 -7.91 -7.82 -3.61
CA SER A 215 -6.55 -7.95 -4.10
C SER A 215 -5.54 -7.35 -3.12
N CYS A 216 -4.30 -7.79 -3.24
CA CYS A 216 -3.16 -7.22 -2.54
C CYS A 216 -2.15 -6.67 -3.56
N PHE A 217 -1.14 -5.98 -3.05
CA PHE A 217 -0.06 -5.45 -3.88
C PHE A 217 1.28 -6.05 -3.47
N LEU A 218 2.21 -6.09 -4.41
CA LEU A 218 3.63 -6.24 -4.17
C LEU A 218 4.30 -4.89 -4.38
N VAL A 219 4.97 -4.37 -3.34
CA VAL A 219 5.66 -3.08 -3.38
C VAL A 219 7.18 -3.27 -3.38
N PRO A 220 7.96 -2.37 -4.01
CA PRO A 220 9.40 -2.53 -4.18
C PRO A 220 10.16 -2.16 -2.90
N ALA A 221 10.11 -3.05 -1.89
CA ALA A 221 10.75 -2.87 -0.59
C ALA A 221 11.31 -4.19 -0.06
N GLY A 222 12.55 -4.51 -0.43
CA GLY A 222 13.23 -5.68 0.09
C GLY A 222 13.65 -5.56 1.55
N HIS A 223 13.93 -6.70 2.17
CA HIS A 223 14.34 -6.76 3.55
C HIS A 223 15.79 -6.25 3.71
N PRO A 224 16.09 -5.37 4.69
CA PRO A 224 17.42 -4.77 4.83
C PRO A 224 18.57 -5.78 4.95
N ASP A 225 18.31 -6.89 5.64
CA ASP A 225 19.29 -7.95 5.90
C ASP A 225 19.28 -9.10 4.87
N SER A 226 18.50 -8.98 3.79
CA SER A 226 18.45 -10.00 2.74
C SER A 226 19.54 -9.80 1.70
N ASP A 227 20.15 -10.90 1.25
CA ASP A 227 21.06 -10.92 0.09
C ASP A 227 20.34 -10.54 -1.22
N TYR A 228 19.01 -10.63 -1.25
CA TYR A 228 18.15 -10.31 -2.38
C TYR A 228 17.35 -9.01 -2.19
N LYS A 229 17.76 -8.13 -1.28
CA LYS A 229 17.02 -6.88 -0.94
C LYS A 229 16.67 -5.97 -2.13
N HIS A 230 17.37 -6.07 -3.26
CA HIS A 230 17.09 -5.28 -4.46
C HIS A 230 16.13 -5.98 -5.44
N GLU A 231 15.88 -7.26 -5.25
CA GLU A 231 14.96 -8.08 -6.04
C GLU A 231 13.68 -8.44 -5.30
N GLU A 232 13.70 -8.34 -3.98
CA GLU A 232 12.55 -8.66 -3.14
C GLU A 232 11.42 -7.64 -3.24
N TRP A 233 10.22 -8.17 -3.27
CA TRP A 233 8.97 -7.45 -3.24
C TRP A 233 8.22 -7.77 -1.96
N ARG A 234 7.71 -6.73 -1.29
CA ARG A 234 6.96 -6.88 -0.04
C ARG A 234 5.46 -6.92 -0.31
N LEU A 235 4.76 -7.83 0.35
CA LEU A 235 3.31 -7.83 0.38
C LEU A 235 2.77 -6.56 1.06
N SER A 236 1.79 -5.95 0.41
CA SER A 236 1.06 -4.78 0.90
C SER A 236 -0.44 -5.05 0.83
N PRO A 237 -1.11 -5.26 1.98
CA PRO A 237 -2.55 -5.47 2.06
C PRO A 237 -3.34 -4.16 2.12
N ASN A 238 -2.82 -3.06 1.54
CA ASN A 238 -3.36 -1.71 1.72
C ASN A 238 -4.86 -1.57 1.37
N LEU A 239 -5.38 -2.34 0.40
CA LEU A 239 -6.83 -2.35 0.11
C LEU A 239 -7.65 -2.89 1.28
N ILE A 240 -7.20 -3.98 1.91
CA ILE A 240 -7.84 -4.57 3.08
C ILE A 240 -7.76 -3.60 4.26
N GLU A 241 -6.58 -2.99 4.49
CA GLU A 241 -6.39 -1.97 5.54
C GLU A 241 -7.34 -0.79 5.36
N ARG A 242 -7.44 -0.27 4.13
CA ARG A 242 -8.37 0.82 3.79
C ARG A 242 -9.81 0.43 4.05
N MET A 243 -10.23 -0.78 3.66
CA MET A 243 -11.58 -1.28 3.94
C MET A 243 -11.87 -1.33 5.45
N LEU A 244 -10.89 -1.75 6.26
CA LEU A 244 -11.01 -1.75 7.72
C LEU A 244 -11.17 -0.33 8.28
N ILE A 245 -10.33 0.61 7.86
CA ILE A 245 -10.41 2.01 8.31
C ILE A 245 -11.71 2.67 7.85
N PHE A 246 -12.19 2.32 6.66
CA PHE A 246 -13.46 2.83 6.13
C PHE A 246 -14.66 2.31 6.92
N SER A 247 -14.54 1.14 7.55
CA SER A 247 -15.56 0.57 8.44
C SER A 247 -15.62 1.19 9.84
N PHE A 248 -14.66 2.03 10.22
CA PHE A 248 -14.66 2.68 11.53
C PHE A 248 -15.83 3.63 11.68
N ASN A 249 -16.44 3.61 12.87
CA ASN A 249 -17.35 4.67 13.29
C ASN A 249 -16.57 5.94 13.69
N ILE A 250 -17.30 7.04 13.91
CA ILE A 250 -16.67 8.33 14.19
C ILE A 250 -15.83 8.34 15.47
N THR A 251 -16.26 7.61 16.52
CA THR A 251 -15.50 7.49 17.77
C THR A 251 -14.17 6.77 17.53
N GLN A 252 -14.18 5.67 16.77
CA GLN A 252 -12.97 4.93 16.41
C GLN A 252 -12.01 5.79 15.58
N ILE A 253 -12.54 6.60 14.65
CA ILE A 253 -11.73 7.54 13.86
C ILE A 253 -11.09 8.60 14.75
N LYS A 254 -11.85 9.22 15.66
CA LYS A 254 -11.31 10.20 16.61
C LYS A 254 -10.23 9.59 17.50
N CYS A 255 -10.46 8.40 18.05
CA CYS A 255 -9.43 7.67 18.80
C CYS A 255 -8.18 7.41 17.95
N TYR A 256 -8.34 7.01 16.69
CA TYR A 256 -7.22 6.78 15.78
C TYR A 256 -6.42 8.06 15.49
N ILE A 257 -7.10 9.20 15.31
CA ILE A 257 -6.46 10.52 15.15
C ILE A 257 -5.67 10.90 16.41
N VAL A 258 -6.26 10.71 17.60
CA VAL A 258 -5.56 10.97 18.88
C VAL A 258 -4.32 10.11 19.01
N LEU A 259 -4.38 8.83 18.63
CA LEU A 259 -3.21 7.94 18.63
C LEU A 259 -2.12 8.43 17.66
N LYS A 260 -2.49 8.90 16.46
CA LYS A 260 -1.55 9.52 15.51
C LYS A 260 -0.89 10.77 16.10
N LEU A 261 -1.66 11.64 16.75
CA LEU A 261 -1.14 12.84 17.40
C LEU A 261 -0.16 12.50 18.52
N ILE A 262 -0.52 11.58 19.42
CA ILE A 262 0.37 11.15 20.51
C ILE A 262 1.66 10.57 19.96
N LYS A 263 1.58 9.71 18.93
CA LYS A 263 2.76 9.17 18.25
C LYS A 263 3.67 10.29 17.74
N ASN A 264 3.12 11.28 17.04
CA ASN A 264 3.91 12.39 16.49
C ASN A 264 4.54 13.26 17.59
N LEU A 265 3.79 13.57 18.65
CA LEU A 265 4.31 14.32 19.80
C LEU A 265 5.44 13.57 20.51
N TYR A 266 5.30 12.25 20.67
CA TYR A 266 6.34 11.43 21.29
C TYR A 266 7.65 11.46 20.50
N PHE A 267 7.58 11.38 19.17
CA PHE A 267 8.76 11.51 18.31
C PHE A 267 9.40 12.90 18.39
N LEU A 268 8.59 13.97 18.44
CA LEU A 268 9.10 15.34 18.61
C LEU A 268 9.86 15.51 19.93
N ILE A 269 9.29 15.04 21.03
CA ILE A 269 9.91 15.15 22.36
C ILE A 269 11.22 14.37 22.43
N LEU A 270 11.27 13.16 21.87
CA LEU A 270 12.51 12.37 21.84
C LEU A 270 13.59 13.01 20.97
N TRP A 271 13.21 13.68 19.87
CA TRP A 271 14.15 14.37 18.99
C TRP A 271 14.75 15.63 19.63
N GLU A 272 14.05 16.29 20.55
CA GLU A 272 14.59 17.45 21.29
C GLU A 272 15.53 17.07 22.45
N ILE A 273 15.48 15.82 22.91
CA ILE A 273 16.24 15.34 24.08
C ILE A 273 17.53 14.59 23.65
N LEU A 274 17.66 14.22 22.38
CA LEU A 274 18.83 13.54 21.78
C LEU A 274 19.68 14.52 20.96
#